data_AF-A0A8J6GFN2-F1
#
_entry.id   AF-A0A8J6GFN2-F1
#
_cell.length_a   1.000
_cell.length_b   1.000
_cell.length_c   1.000
_cell.angle_alpha   90.00
_cell.angle_beta   90.00
_cell.angle_gamma   90.00
#
_symmetry.space_group_name_H-M   'P 1'
#
loop_
_entity.id
_entity.type
_entity.pdbx_description
1 polymer ?
#
loop_
_entity_poly.entity_id
_entity_poly.type
_entity_poly.pdbx_seq_one_letter_code
_entity_poly.pdbx_strand_id
1 'polypeptide(L)' 'MVEDGAEELEDLVHFSVSELPSRGYGVMEEIRRQGKLCDVTLKVPWSGRWLAEEKATEREEKRGGGQGKRGPAD' A
#
# COMPACT_ATOMS: atom_id res chain seq x y z
N MET A 1 -11.66 19.21 33.89
CA MET A 1 -10.29 18.69 33.66
C MET A 1 -10.39 17.87 32.40
N VAL A 2 -9.89 18.42 31.29
CA VAL A 2 -9.78 17.69 30.02
C VAL A 2 -8.44 16.98 30.10
N GLU A 3 -8.48 15.72 30.54
CA GLU A 3 -7.35 14.79 30.52
C GLU A 3 -7.66 13.77 29.41
N ASP A 4 -7.64 14.20 28.15
CA ASP A 4 -7.91 13.31 27.00
C ASP A 4 -6.80 13.40 25.93
N GLY A 5 -5.90 14.38 26.03
CA GLY A 5 -4.82 14.60 25.05
C GLY A 5 -3.41 14.24 25.55
N ALA A 6 -3.28 13.81 26.81
CA ALA A 6 -1.98 13.38 27.35
C ALA A 6 -1.61 11.96 26.92
N GLU A 7 -2.62 11.10 26.75
CA GLU A 7 -2.47 9.67 26.46
C GLU A 7 -2.01 9.44 25.01
N GLU A 8 -2.49 10.24 24.06
CA GLU A 8 -2.05 10.20 22.65
C GLU A 8 -0.59 10.64 22.46
N LEU A 9 -0.04 11.39 23.41
CA LEU A 9 1.34 11.88 23.33
C LEU A 9 2.37 10.79 23.68
N GLU A 10 1.96 9.70 24.33
CA GLU A 10 2.85 8.61 24.75
C GLU A 10 3.31 7.74 23.57
N ASP A 11 2.49 7.62 22.53
CA ASP A 11 2.81 6.91 21.29
C ASP A 11 3.60 7.77 20.28
N LEU A 12 3.88 9.03 20.62
CA LEU A 12 4.60 9.97 19.77
C LEU A 12 6.06 10.11 20.19
N VAL A 13 6.98 10.00 19.24
CA VAL A 13 8.40 10.23 19.47
C VAL A 13 8.89 11.43 18.66
N HIS A 14 9.51 12.40 19.36
CA HIS A 14 10.09 13.59 18.74
C HIS A 14 11.58 13.43 18.44
N PHE A 15 11.99 13.90 17.26
CA PHE A 15 13.38 13.95 16.83
C PHE A 15 13.67 15.30 16.17
N SER A 16 14.88 15.81 16.40
CA SER A 16 15.44 16.84 15.52
C SER A 16 15.93 16.19 14.22
N VAL A 17 15.98 16.96 13.12
CA VAL A 17 16.43 16.44 11.80
C VAL A 17 17.83 15.82 11.87
N SER A 18 18.73 16.39 12.67
CA SER A 18 20.09 15.88 12.89
C SER A 18 20.13 14.50 13.57
N GLU A 19 19.08 14.12 14.28
CA GLU A 19 19.01 12.85 15.03
C GLU A 19 18.40 11.71 14.20
N LEU A 20 17.82 12.02 13.04
CA LEU A 20 17.20 11.01 12.16
C LEU A 20 18.17 9.87 11.81
N PRO A 21 19.42 10.13 11.39
CA PRO A 21 20.34 9.05 11.02
C PRO A 21 20.70 8.12 12.18
N SER A 22 20.91 8.69 13.37
CA SER A 22 21.38 7.94 14.55
C SER A 22 20.26 7.29 15.36
N ARG A 23 19.04 7.83 15.30
CA ARG A 23 17.92 7.43 16.18
C ARG A 23 16.62 7.24 15.41
N GLY A 24 16.23 8.20 14.57
CA GLY A 24 14.91 8.20 13.91
C GLY A 24 14.70 7.05 12.92
N TYR A 25 15.65 6.81 12.01
CA TYR A 25 15.47 5.81 10.95
C TYR A 25 15.39 4.37 11.48
N GLY A 26 16.12 4.05 12.56
CA GLY A 26 16.02 2.72 13.20
C GLY A 26 14.64 2.47 13.80
N VAL A 27 14.03 3.49 14.43
CA VAL A 27 12.66 3.39 14.95
C VAL A 27 11.65 3.22 13.81
N MET A 28 11.77 4.01 12.73
CA MET A 28 10.91 3.86 11.55
C MET A 28 11.07 2.49 10.88
N GLU A 29 12.29 1.93 10.85
CA GLU A 29 12.53 0.59 10.32
C GLU A 29 11.79 -0.48 11.12
N GLU A 30 11.88 -0.44 12.46
CA GLU A 30 11.20 -1.40 13.32
C GLU A 30 9.66 -1.32 13.18
N ILE A 31 9.11 -0.11 13.12
CA ILE A 31 7.68 0.15 12.86
C ILE A 31 7.25 -0.50 11.53
N ARG A 32 8.01 -0.29 10.45
CA ARG A 32 7.72 -0.89 9.14
C ARG A 32 7.82 -2.41 9.15
N ARG A 33 8.81 -2.99 9.84
CA ARG A 33 8.97 -4.44 9.96
C ARG A 33 7.81 -5.11 10.70
N GLN A 34 7.19 -4.39 11.62
CA GLN A 34 5.98 -4.83 12.31
C GLN A 34 4.69 -4.59 11.49
N GLY A 35 4.78 -3.89 10.35
CA GLY A 35 3.63 -3.52 9.54
C GLY A 35 2.74 -2.45 10.16
N LYS A 36 3.26 -1.67 11.12
CA LYS A 36 2.53 -0.61 11.81
C LYS A 36 2.69 0.72 11.07
N LEU A 37 1.66 1.57 11.11
CA LEU A 37 1.68 2.93 10.53
C LEU A 37 2.12 2.96 9.04
N CYS A 38 1.83 1.90 8.29
CA CYS A 38 2.14 1.78 6.87
C CYS A 38 0.86 1.99 6.04
N ASP A 39 0.72 3.14 5.38
CA ASP A 39 -0.45 3.42 4.53
C ASP A 39 -0.32 2.87 3.10
N VAL A 40 0.92 2.57 2.68
CA VAL A 40 1.24 2.17 1.31
C VAL A 40 1.94 0.82 1.28
N THR A 41 1.60 -0.01 0.30
CA THR A 41 2.30 -1.27 0.01
C THR A 41 2.85 -1.24 -1.40
N LEU A 42 4.17 -1.35 -1.53
CA LEU A 42 4.83 -1.45 -2.82
C LEU A 42 4.84 -2.93 -3.24
N LYS A 43 4.12 -3.25 -4.31
CA LYS A 43 4.19 -4.57 -4.92
C LYS A 43 5.49 -4.67 -5.69
N VAL A 44 6.52 -5.21 -5.04
CA VAL A 44 7.78 -5.43 -5.72
C VAL A 44 7.65 -6.66 -6.60
N PRO A 45 7.78 -6.49 -7.91
CA PRO A 45 7.85 -7.61 -8.82
C PRO A 45 9.06 -8.51 -8.52
N TRP A 46 8.81 -9.81 -8.37
CA TRP A 46 9.90 -10.75 -8.56
C TRP A 46 10.31 -10.68 -10.02
N SER A 47 11.61 -10.69 -10.32
CA SER A 47 12.13 -10.72 -11.70
C SER A 47 11.54 -11.85 -12.56
N GLY A 48 10.90 -12.86 -11.96
CA GLY A 48 10.14 -13.93 -12.64
C GLY A 48 8.61 -13.79 -12.68
N ARG A 49 7.99 -12.77 -12.05
CA ARG A 49 6.51 -12.64 -11.93
C ARG A 49 5.90 -11.45 -12.69
N TRP A 50 6.67 -10.40 -13.02
CA TRP A 50 6.19 -9.28 -13.88
C TRP A 50 5.53 -9.75 -15.18
N LEU A 51 6.16 -10.72 -15.87
CA LEU A 51 5.70 -11.19 -17.17
C LEU A 51 4.33 -11.87 -17.14
N ALA A 52 3.93 -12.43 -15.98
CA ALA A 52 2.67 -13.15 -15.85
C ALA A 52 1.49 -12.21 -15.60
N GLU A 53 1.70 -11.10 -14.87
CA GLU A 53 0.62 -10.22 -14.46
C GLU A 53 0.23 -9.21 -15.56
N GLU A 54 1.18 -8.67 -16.33
CA GLU A 54 0.88 -7.82 -17.50
C GLU A 54 0.01 -8.56 -18.56
N LYS A 55 0.23 -9.87 -18.74
CA LYS A 55 -0.55 -10.69 -19.68
C LYS A 55 -1.99 -10.93 -19.24
N ALA A 56 -2.28 -10.86 -17.94
CA ALA A 56 -3.63 -11.06 -17.41
C ALA A 56 -4.50 -9.81 -17.60
N THR A 57 -3.93 -8.62 -17.38
CA THR A 57 -4.65 -7.35 -17.56
C THR A 57 -4.98 -7.09 -19.04
N GLU A 58 -4.07 -7.41 -19.98
CA GLU A 58 -4.34 -7.31 -21.43
C GLU A 58 -5.46 -8.26 -21.89
N ARG A 59 -5.59 -9.44 -21.25
CA ARG A 59 -6.62 -10.43 -21.59
C ARG A 59 -8.02 -10.06 -21.10
N GLU A 60 -8.14 -9.30 -20.03
CA GLU A 60 -9.42 -8.83 -19.52
C GLU A 60 -9.98 -7.69 -20.38
N GLU A 61 -9.13 -6.78 -20.83
CA GLU A 61 -9.52 -5.68 -21.73
C GLU A 61 -10.06 -6.19 -23.07
N LYS A 62 -9.47 -7.25 -23.64
CA LYS A 62 -9.97 -7.87 -24.89
C LYS A 62 -11.29 -8.66 -24.73
N ARG A 63 -11.74 -8.93 -23.50
CA ARG A 63 -12.98 -9.69 -23.23
C ARG A 63 -14.18 -8.79 -22.95
N GLY A 64 -13.98 -7.48 -22.71
CA GLY A 64 -15.05 -6.52 -22.43
C GLY A 64 -15.79 -5.95 -23.65
N GLY A 65 -15.35 -6.24 -24.89
CA GLY A 65 -15.90 -5.67 -26.12
C GLY A 65 -16.90 -6.56 -26.85
N GLY A 66 -17.95 -7.04 -26.19
CA GLY A 66 -18.95 -7.93 -26.79
C GLY A 66 -20.38 -7.59 -26.37
N GLN A 67 -20.88 -6.41 -26.74
CA GLN A 67 -22.31 -6.09 -26.56
C GLN A 67 -23.15 -7.02 -27.46
N GLY A 68 -23.88 -7.92 -26.81
CA GLY A 68 -24.71 -8.93 -27.43
C GLY A 68 -25.86 -8.33 -28.24
N LYS A 69 -25.96 -8.73 -29.51
CA LYS A 69 -27.16 -8.52 -30.32
C LYS A 69 -28.02 -9.78 -30.20
N ARG A 70 -28.94 -9.81 -29.23
CA ARG A 70 -30.07 -10.74 -29.24
C ARG A 70 -31.26 -10.02 -29.85
N GLY A 71 -31.41 -10.13 -31.17
CA GLY A 71 -32.68 -9.82 -31.82
C GLY A 71 -33.71 -10.88 -31.45
N PRO A 72 -35.00 -10.53 -31.35
CA PRO A 72 -36.04 -11.53 -31.15
C PRO A 72 -36.13 -12.43 -32.39
N ALA A 73 -36.18 -13.74 -32.17
CA ALA A 73 -36.59 -14.71 -33.18
C ALA A 73 -38.11 -14.65 -33.34
N ASP A 74 -38.56 -14.80 -34.58
CA ASP A 74 -39.96 -14.84 -35.06
C ASP A 74 -40.89 -15.68 -34.17
#